data_AF-X1BKS2-F1
#
_entry.id   AF-X1BKS2-F1
#
_cell.length_a   1.000
_cell.length_b   1.000
_cell.length_c   1.000
_cell.angle_alpha   90.00
_cell.angle_beta   90.00
_cell.angle_gamma   90.00
#
_symmetry.space_group_name_H-M   'P 1'
#
loop_
_entity.id
_entity.type
_entity.pdbx_description
1 polymer ?
#
loop_
_entity_poly.entity_id
_entity_poly.type
_entity_poly.pdbx_seq_one_letter_code
_entity_poly.pdbx_strand_id
1 'polypeptide(L)'
;MPKTINKYCKDKGQALPESIGEISRCIYESLAMKFKHDLNKLEELTGKKIEIIHLMGGGIQNKLLCQWTADATGTPVITGPNETTSVGNLIMQLKASGEIKTLGEGRAISLNSSIVSNYKPENRDRWDEEYSKYLKIL
;
A
#
# COMPACT_ATOMS: atom_id res chain seq x y z
N MET A 1 10.81 6.88 18.05
CA MET A 1 10.37 5.75 17.20
C MET A 1 11.27 4.51 17.35
N PRO A 2 12.62 4.59 17.26
CA PRO A 2 13.47 3.39 17.37
C PRO A 2 13.31 2.59 18.67
N LYS A 3 13.21 3.28 19.82
CA LYS A 3 12.96 2.63 21.12
C LYS A 3 11.66 1.83 21.17
N THR A 4 10.61 2.26 20.45
CA THR A 4 9.32 1.56 20.39
C THR A 4 9.45 0.25 19.62
N ILE A 5 10.15 0.27 18.48
CA ILE A 5 10.43 -0.91 17.67
C ILE A 5 11.28 -1.89 18.48
N ASN A 6 12.37 -1.43 19.09
CA ASN A 6 13.24 -2.29 19.90
C ASN A 6 12.48 -2.90 21.09
N LYS A 7 11.60 -2.13 21.74
CA LYS A 7 10.75 -2.65 22.82
C LYS A 7 9.84 -3.76 22.29
N TYR A 8 9.14 -3.55 21.18
CA TYR A 8 8.27 -4.55 20.60
C TYR A 8 9.03 -5.82 20.19
N CYS A 9 10.19 -5.67 19.53
CA CYS A 9 11.05 -6.79 19.19
C CYS A 9 11.49 -7.56 20.44
N LYS A 10 11.92 -6.86 21.50
CA LYS A 10 12.28 -7.48 22.79
C LYS A 10 11.11 -8.27 23.39
N ASP A 11 9.94 -7.64 23.48
CA ASP A 11 8.75 -8.22 24.11
C ASP A 11 8.25 -9.46 23.35
N LYS A 12 8.50 -9.53 22.03
CA LYS A 12 8.17 -10.67 21.16
C LYS A 12 9.35 -11.63 20.92
N GLY A 13 10.47 -11.46 21.63
CA GLY A 13 11.65 -12.35 21.52
C GLY A 13 12.38 -12.30 20.16
N GLN A 14 12.24 -11.21 19.42
CA GLN A 14 12.91 -10.98 18.14
C GLN A 14 14.27 -10.32 18.33
N ALA A 15 15.13 -10.44 17.30
CA ALA A 15 16.39 -9.70 17.24
C ALA A 15 16.13 -8.19 17.31
N LEU A 16 16.98 -7.47 18.05
CA LEU A 16 16.89 -6.02 18.17
C LEU A 16 17.56 -5.37 16.96
N PRO A 17 16.87 -4.53 16.19
CA PRO A 17 17.52 -3.76 15.13
C PRO A 17 18.45 -2.72 15.74
N GLU A 18 19.67 -2.62 15.20
CA GLU A 18 20.76 -1.80 15.75
C GLU A 18 21.04 -0.58 14.85
N SER A 19 20.80 -0.72 13.55
CA SER A 19 21.03 0.31 12.54
C SER A 19 19.75 0.97 12.04
N ILE A 20 19.88 2.17 11.45
CA ILE A 20 18.75 2.87 10.79
C ILE A 20 18.18 2.02 9.64
N GLY A 21 19.03 1.27 8.93
CA GLY A 21 18.60 0.37 7.86
C GLY A 21 17.71 -0.76 8.36
N GLU A 22 18.10 -1.42 9.46
CA GLU A 22 17.31 -2.49 10.08
C GLU A 22 15.99 -1.95 10.65
N ILE A 23 16.02 -0.80 11.32
CA ILE A 23 14.80 -0.12 11.79
C ILE A 23 13.86 0.18 10.61
N SER A 24 14.40 0.69 9.51
CA SER A 24 13.62 1.00 8.31
C SER A 24 13.02 -0.26 7.69
N ARG A 25 13.78 -1.36 7.64
CA ARG A 25 13.29 -2.67 7.18
C ARG A 25 12.16 -3.17 8.07
N CYS A 26 12.30 -3.12 9.39
CA CYS A 26 11.21 -3.47 10.31
C CYS A 26 9.94 -2.68 10.01
N ILE A 27 10.04 -1.37 9.78
CA ILE A 27 8.89 -0.52 9.46
C ILE A 27 8.25 -0.93 8.13
N TYR A 28 9.02 -0.97 7.04
CA TYR A 28 8.45 -1.17 5.71
C TYR A 28 7.99 -2.61 5.46
N GLU A 29 8.72 -3.61 5.97
CA GLU A 29 8.28 -5.00 5.87
C GLU A 29 7.03 -5.24 6.72
N SER A 30 6.97 -4.74 7.95
CA SER A 30 5.74 -4.88 8.77
C SER A 30 4.54 -4.18 8.14
N LEU A 31 4.73 -3.06 7.44
CA LEU A 31 3.67 -2.40 6.68
C LEU A 31 3.18 -3.23 5.49
N ALA A 32 4.08 -3.74 4.65
CA ALA A 32 3.71 -4.62 3.52
C ALA A 32 2.89 -5.84 3.99
N MET A 33 3.25 -6.35 5.16
CA MET A 33 2.68 -7.54 5.77
C MET A 33 1.33 -7.26 6.43
N LYS A 34 1.20 -6.06 7.01
CA LYS A 34 -0.07 -5.54 7.49
C LYS A 34 -1.05 -5.34 6.33
N PHE A 35 -0.60 -4.81 5.18
CA PHE A 35 -1.44 -4.71 3.97
C PHE A 35 -1.97 -6.09 3.55
N LYS A 36 -1.09 -7.09 3.44
CA LYS A 36 -1.51 -8.47 3.13
C LYS A 36 -2.52 -9.00 4.14
N HIS A 37 -2.27 -8.80 5.43
CA HIS A 37 -3.18 -9.25 6.49
C HIS A 37 -4.57 -8.62 6.39
N ASP A 38 -4.63 -7.30 6.20
CA ASP A 38 -5.89 -6.59 6.12
C ASP A 38 -6.61 -6.86 4.79
N LEU A 39 -5.87 -7.09 3.70
CA LEU A 39 -6.43 -7.51 2.41
C LEU A 39 -7.10 -8.87 2.53
N ASN A 40 -6.41 -9.88 3.10
CA ASN A 40 -6.97 -11.22 3.30
C ASN A 40 -8.25 -11.17 4.13
N LYS A 41 -8.26 -10.36 5.21
CA LYS A 41 -9.47 -10.14 6.03
C LYS A 41 -10.58 -9.47 5.25
N LEU A 42 -10.26 -8.48 4.41
CA LEU A 42 -11.25 -7.80 3.57
C LEU A 42 -11.87 -8.78 2.55
N GLU A 43 -11.07 -9.64 1.94
CA GLU A 43 -11.55 -10.67 1.02
C GLU A 43 -12.45 -11.70 1.73
N GLU A 44 -12.06 -12.13 2.93
CA GLU A 44 -12.87 -13.02 3.77
C GLU A 44 -14.23 -12.40 4.11
N LEU A 45 -14.24 -11.14 4.56
CA LEU A 45 -15.46 -10.43 4.95
C LEU A 45 -16.39 -10.14 3.77
N THR A 46 -15.83 -9.87 2.59
CA THR A 46 -16.62 -9.50 1.41
C THR A 46 -16.95 -10.68 0.50
N GLY A 47 -16.26 -11.81 0.65
CA GLY A 47 -16.31 -12.95 -0.27
C GLY A 47 -15.79 -12.63 -1.67
N LYS A 48 -15.10 -11.49 -1.85
CA LYS A 48 -14.62 -11.01 -3.15
C LYS A 48 -13.11 -10.93 -3.15
N LYS A 49 -12.51 -11.46 -4.20
CA LYS A 49 -11.07 -11.31 -4.45
C LYS A 49 -10.77 -9.87 -4.90
N ILE A 50 -9.74 -9.27 -4.32
CA ILE A 50 -9.23 -7.97 -4.74
C ILE A 50 -8.23 -8.18 -5.87
N GLU A 51 -8.55 -7.61 -7.02
CA GLU A 51 -7.74 -7.77 -8.24
C GLU A 51 -6.67 -6.68 -8.38
N ILE A 52 -6.83 -5.55 -7.69
CA ILE A 52 -5.93 -4.41 -7.80
C ILE A 52 -5.96 -3.54 -6.55
N ILE A 53 -4.80 -3.00 -6.16
CA ILE A 53 -4.66 -2.05 -5.06
C ILE A 53 -4.26 -0.69 -5.63
N HIS A 54 -5.07 0.34 -5.38
CA HIS A 54 -4.70 1.71 -5.67
C HIS A 54 -4.07 2.37 -4.42
N LEU A 55 -2.77 2.61 -4.44
CA LEU A 55 -2.06 3.34 -3.38
C LEU A 55 -1.96 4.83 -3.74
N MET A 56 -2.19 5.69 -2.74
CA MET A 56 -2.26 7.15 -2.91
C MET A 56 -1.59 7.87 -1.74
N GLY A 57 -1.35 9.17 -1.88
CA GLY A 57 -0.74 10.02 -0.85
C GLY A 57 0.79 9.93 -0.80
N GLY A 58 1.41 10.66 0.14
CA GLY A 58 2.87 10.82 0.18
C GLY A 58 3.67 9.52 0.33
N GLY A 59 3.06 8.46 0.90
CA GLY A 59 3.70 7.16 1.05
C GLY A 59 4.11 6.50 -0.27
N ILE A 60 3.46 6.85 -1.40
CA ILE A 60 3.77 6.26 -2.71
C ILE A 60 5.12 6.72 -3.28
N GLN A 61 5.75 7.75 -2.69
CA GLN A 61 7.11 8.14 -3.06
C GLN A 61 8.14 7.05 -2.69
N ASN A 62 7.81 6.19 -1.71
CA ASN A 62 8.63 5.03 -1.40
C ASN A 62 8.32 3.88 -2.37
N LYS A 63 9.03 3.87 -3.49
CA LYS A 63 8.88 2.84 -4.53
C LYS A 63 9.11 1.42 -4.03
N LEU A 64 10.02 1.25 -3.05
CA LEU A 64 10.33 -0.05 -2.46
C LEU A 64 9.12 -0.60 -1.68
N LEU A 65 8.48 0.23 -0.86
CA LEU A 65 7.26 -0.14 -0.15
C LEU A 65 6.11 -0.44 -1.12
N CYS A 66 5.98 0.30 -2.21
CA CYS A 66 4.96 0.03 -3.23
C CYS A 66 5.15 -1.35 -3.88
N GLN A 67 6.39 -1.67 -4.27
CA GLN A 67 6.73 -2.99 -4.82
C GLN A 67 6.50 -4.09 -3.78
N TRP A 68 7.00 -3.91 -2.55
CA TRP A 68 6.81 -4.89 -1.47
C TRP A 68 5.36 -5.10 -1.09
N THR A 69 4.51 -4.09 -1.23
CA THR A 69 3.06 -4.25 -1.06
C THR A 69 2.49 -5.16 -2.14
N ALA A 70 2.86 -4.97 -3.41
CA ALA A 70 2.44 -5.84 -4.50
C ALA A 70 2.95 -7.28 -4.30
N ASP A 71 4.22 -7.43 -3.96
CA ASP A 71 4.86 -8.72 -3.69
C ASP A 71 4.19 -9.47 -2.54
N ALA A 72 3.98 -8.79 -1.41
CA ALA A 72 3.42 -9.39 -0.21
C ALA A 72 1.97 -9.80 -0.40
N THR A 73 1.15 -8.91 -0.97
CA THR A 73 -0.27 -9.17 -1.20
C THR A 73 -0.50 -10.17 -2.33
N GLY A 74 0.44 -10.29 -3.28
CA GLY A 74 0.21 -11.02 -4.51
C GLY A 74 -0.77 -10.32 -5.45
N THR A 75 -1.06 -9.04 -5.22
CA THR A 75 -2.03 -8.24 -5.97
C THR A 75 -1.33 -7.06 -6.65
N PRO A 76 -1.59 -6.79 -7.95
CA PRO A 76 -1.05 -5.61 -8.63
C PRO A 76 -1.34 -4.32 -7.87
N VAL A 77 -0.33 -3.45 -7.78
CA VAL A 77 -0.43 -2.13 -7.16
C VAL A 77 -0.31 -1.05 -8.22
N ILE A 78 -1.23 -0.10 -8.21
CA ILE A 78 -1.18 1.13 -9.00
C ILE A 78 -1.00 2.31 -8.05
N THR A 79 -0.01 3.14 -8.28
CA THR A 79 0.22 4.35 -7.49
C THR A 79 -0.12 5.62 -8.26
N GLY A 80 -0.77 6.55 -7.59
CA GLY A 80 -0.95 7.94 -8.04
C GLY A 80 -2.39 8.30 -8.42
N PRO A 81 -2.67 9.60 -8.58
CA PRO A 81 -1.76 10.74 -8.38
C PRO A 81 -1.45 11.04 -6.90
N ASN A 82 -0.34 11.75 -6.61
CA ASN A 82 0.03 12.13 -5.24
C ASN A 82 -1.12 12.85 -4.49
N GLU A 83 -1.87 13.70 -5.20
CA GLU A 83 -2.93 14.57 -4.65
C GLU A 83 -4.33 14.04 -4.95
N THR A 84 -4.56 12.72 -4.82
CA THR A 84 -5.84 12.11 -5.24
C THR A 84 -7.06 12.70 -4.54
N THR A 85 -6.94 13.09 -3.26
CA THR A 85 -8.03 13.75 -2.51
C THR A 85 -8.45 15.07 -3.17
N SER A 86 -7.47 15.92 -3.50
CA SER A 86 -7.69 17.23 -4.13
C SER A 86 -8.27 17.07 -5.54
N VAL A 87 -7.75 16.10 -6.31
CA VAL A 87 -8.25 15.78 -7.66
C VAL A 87 -9.69 15.28 -7.62
N GLY A 88 -10.02 14.40 -6.68
CA GLY A 88 -11.40 13.91 -6.51
C GLY A 88 -12.38 15.04 -6.19
N ASN A 89 -11.98 15.98 -5.33
CA ASN A 89 -12.78 17.16 -5.04
C ASN A 89 -12.98 18.05 -6.27
N LEU A 90 -11.91 18.34 -7.03
CA LEU A 90 -11.98 19.14 -8.25
C LEU A 90 -12.91 18.50 -9.30
N ILE A 91 -12.82 17.18 -9.51
CA ILE A 91 -13.70 16.44 -10.44
C ILE A 91 -15.17 16.64 -10.06
N MET A 92 -15.50 16.57 -8.77
CA MET A 92 -16.88 16.78 -8.31
C MET A 92 -17.35 18.22 -8.53
N GLN A 93 -16.46 19.22 -8.37
CA GLN A 93 -16.79 20.62 -8.67
C GLN A 93 -17.02 20.84 -10.16
N LEU A 94 -16.17 20.30 -11.03
CA LEU A 94 -16.34 20.34 -12.49
C LEU A 94 -17.65 19.68 -12.93
N LYS A 95 -18.03 18.59 -12.26
CA LYS A 95 -19.29 17.90 -12.53
C LYS A 95 -20.50 18.76 -12.12
N ALA A 96 -20.41 19.45 -10.99
CA ALA A 96 -21.46 20.33 -10.49
C ALA A 96 -21.63 21.61 -11.32
N SER A 97 -20.53 22.16 -11.84
CA SER A 97 -20.56 23.34 -12.72
C SER A 97 -20.95 23.02 -14.17
N GLY A 98 -21.06 21.73 -14.54
CA GLY A 98 -21.42 21.30 -15.89
C GLY A 98 -20.26 21.24 -16.89
N GLU A 99 -19.03 21.50 -16.44
CA GLU A 99 -17.80 21.44 -17.26
C GLU A 99 -17.48 20.02 -17.73
N ILE A 100 -17.84 19.02 -16.91
CA ILE A 100 -17.83 17.61 -17.31
C ILE A 100 -19.22 17.00 -17.16
N LYS A 101 -19.57 16.12 -18.09
CA LYS A 101 -20.88 15.45 -18.15
C LYS A 101 -20.90 14.16 -17.34
N THR A 102 -19.76 13.49 -17.17
CA THR A 102 -19.69 12.20 -16.47
C THR A 102 -18.48 12.10 -15.55
N LEU A 103 -18.56 11.21 -14.55
CA LEU A 103 -17.38 10.85 -13.75
C LEU A 103 -16.31 10.14 -14.60
N GLY A 104 -16.70 9.50 -15.71
CA GLY A 104 -15.77 8.89 -16.66
C GLY A 104 -14.84 9.94 -17.29
N GLU A 105 -15.39 11.07 -17.73
CA GLU A 105 -14.61 12.21 -18.24
C GLU A 105 -13.64 12.74 -17.18
N GLY A 106 -14.11 12.93 -15.93
CA GLY A 106 -13.26 13.37 -14.83
C GLY A 106 -12.10 12.42 -14.54
N ARG A 107 -12.35 11.10 -14.53
CA ARG A 107 -11.31 10.07 -14.37
C ARG A 107 -10.31 10.07 -15.54
N ALA A 108 -10.79 10.25 -16.77
CA ALA A 108 -9.93 10.35 -17.94
C ALA A 108 -9.02 11.58 -17.88
N ILE A 109 -9.55 12.74 -17.48
CA ILE A 109 -8.77 13.97 -17.25
C ILE A 109 -7.69 13.68 -16.21
N SER A 110 -8.06 13.14 -15.05
CA SER A 110 -7.10 12.81 -13.98
C SER A 110 -6.00 11.87 -14.47
N LEU A 111 -6.35 10.83 -15.22
CA LEU A 111 -5.37 9.86 -15.72
C LEU A 111 -4.42 10.49 -16.73
N ASN A 112 -4.95 11.30 -17.66
CA ASN A 112 -4.16 11.96 -18.71
C ASN A 112 -3.29 13.11 -18.18
N SER A 113 -3.60 13.66 -17.00
CA SER A 113 -2.86 14.77 -16.38
C SER A 113 -1.93 14.33 -15.25
N SER A 114 -1.73 13.03 -15.04
CA SER A 114 -1.00 12.49 -13.88
C SER A 114 0.04 11.45 -14.26
N ILE A 115 1.05 11.31 -13.40
CA ILE A 115 1.99 10.18 -13.45
C ILE A 115 1.41 9.05 -12.62
N VAL A 116 1.24 7.89 -13.24
CA VAL A 116 0.79 6.66 -12.60
C VAL A 116 1.88 5.60 -12.78
N SER A 117 2.18 4.86 -11.72
CA SER A 117 3.13 3.75 -11.77
C SER A 117 2.43 2.43 -11.46
N ASN A 118 2.87 1.36 -12.11
CA ASN A 118 2.31 0.02 -11.96
C ASN A 118 3.39 -0.91 -11.39
N TYR A 119 3.05 -1.62 -10.32
CA TYR A 119 3.89 -2.60 -9.66
C TYR A 119 3.20 -3.95 -9.77
N LYS A 120 3.86 -4.91 -10.41
CA LYS A 120 3.37 -6.29 -10.49
C LYS A 120 4.02 -7.09 -9.36
N PRO A 121 3.32 -8.05 -8.75
CA PRO A 121 3.91 -8.88 -7.71
C PRO A 121 5.13 -9.64 -8.21
N GLU A 122 6.22 -9.56 -7.46
CA GLU A 122 7.47 -10.28 -7.64
C GLU A 122 7.79 -11.05 -6.35
N ASN A 123 8.62 -12.09 -6.42
CA ASN A 123 9.15 -12.80 -5.24
C ASN A 123 8.10 -13.26 -4.19
N ARG A 124 6.92 -13.68 -4.64
CA ARG A 124 5.79 -14.02 -3.76
C ARG A 124 6.14 -15.06 -2.69
N ASP A 125 6.89 -16.10 -3.05
CA ASP A 125 7.25 -17.20 -2.14
C ASP A 125 7.96 -16.69 -0.88
N ARG A 126 8.93 -15.78 -1.07
CA ARG A 126 9.63 -15.12 0.05
C ARG A 126 8.65 -14.42 0.98
N TRP A 127 7.68 -13.69 0.44
CA TRP A 127 6.72 -12.94 1.25
C TRP A 127 5.63 -13.82 1.88
N ASP A 128 5.32 -14.97 1.30
CA ASP A 128 4.47 -15.98 1.94
C ASP A 128 5.17 -16.61 3.17
N GLU A 129 6.47 -16.90 3.06
CA GLU A 129 7.29 -17.37 4.18
C GLU A 129 7.39 -16.32 5.30
N GLU A 130 7.72 -15.08 4.97
CA GLU A 130 7.73 -13.99 5.95
C GLU A 130 6.35 -13.83 6.58
N TYR A 131 5.26 -13.94 5.79
CA TYR A 131 3.89 -13.76 6.31
C TYR A 131 3.53 -14.78 7.37
N SER A 132 3.99 -16.01 7.18
CA SER A 132 3.85 -17.06 8.17
C SER A 132 4.58 -16.73 9.48
N LYS A 133 5.70 -15.98 9.44
CA LYS A 133 6.41 -15.50 10.64
C LYS A 133 5.67 -14.33 11.29
N TYR A 134 5.17 -13.40 10.50
CA TYR A 134 4.40 -12.24 10.97
C TYR A 134 3.12 -12.63 11.72
N LEU A 135 2.40 -13.65 11.23
CA LEU A 135 1.21 -14.15 11.91
C LEU A 135 1.49 -14.71 13.32
N LYS A 136 2.73 -15.15 13.61
CA LYS A 136 3.13 -15.66 14.93
C LYS A 136 3.41 -14.55 15.95
N ILE A 137 3.59 -13.31 15.49
CA ILE A 137 3.97 -12.18 16.33
C ILE A 137 2.85 -11.14 16.50
N LEU A 138 1.80 -11.18 15.66
CA LEU A 138 0.55 -10.45 15.86
C LEU A 138 -0.02 -10.76 17.26
#